data_AF-A0A7Y2BJB6-F1
#
_entry.id   AF-A0A7Y2BJB6-F1
#
_cell.length_a   1.000
_cell.length_b   1.000
_cell.length_c   1.000
_cell.angle_alpha   90.00
_cell.angle_beta   90.00
_cell.angle_gamma   90.00
#
_symmetry.space_group_name_H-M   'P 1'
#
loop_
_entity.id
_entity.type
_entity.pdbx_description
1 polymer ?
#
loop_
_entity_poly.entity_id
_entity_poly.type
_entity_poly.pdbx_seq_one_letter_code
_entity_poly.pdbx_strand_id
1 'polypeptide(L)'
;VDDGLLVVNVGAPDGPCVAAFDKITGRMRWGVGNEWGPSYASPVASDVHGRRKVFVFAGGESRPPTGGLLMVDAATGKLDFSFPWRSRSYESVNAATPVVVGNEVLISATYRTGAALLRVAPDFSFEKAWESSELDLHWTTAIEEDGYFYAFAGRNEPDAVLRCVERKTGRTVWSEVLEWDETVEMNGRKRAISASPFRGSLLKIDGRWLALGEFGHLLWLDLSTDGVKMDSKTSLFFARETWSPPVVSRGLLYVSQNTKSFDAGKPPRLLCYDLRA
;
A
#
# COMPACT_ATOMS: atom_id res chain seq x y z
N VAL A 1 5.20 -14.57 4.29
CA VAL A 1 5.82 -15.91 4.52
C VAL A 1 6.45 -16.33 3.21
N ASP A 2 7.71 -16.73 3.22
CA ASP A 2 8.48 -17.12 2.03
C ASP A 2 9.35 -18.33 2.37
N ASP A 3 9.30 -19.40 1.57
CA ASP A 3 10.06 -20.65 1.75
C ASP A 3 10.16 -21.16 3.22
N GLY A 4 9.02 -21.21 3.91
CA GLY A 4 8.98 -21.66 5.31
C GLY A 4 9.41 -20.63 6.36
N LEU A 5 9.80 -19.42 5.94
CA LEU A 5 10.17 -18.31 6.82
C LEU A 5 9.06 -17.25 6.91
N LEU A 6 8.81 -16.77 8.13
CA LEU A 6 8.04 -15.57 8.40
C LEU A 6 9.03 -14.40 8.56
N VAL A 7 9.09 -13.52 7.55
CA VAL A 7 9.93 -12.31 7.58
C VAL A 7 9.09 -11.14 8.09
N VAL A 8 9.64 -10.37 9.03
CA VAL A 8 8.96 -9.24 9.70
C VAL A 8 9.96 -8.10 9.91
N ASN A 9 9.54 -6.86 9.68
CA ASN A 9 10.29 -5.65 10.04
C ASN A 9 10.10 -5.31 11.52
N VAL A 10 10.82 -6.01 12.40
CA VAL A 10 10.64 -5.90 13.85
C VAL A 10 11.20 -4.60 14.45
N GLY A 11 12.24 -4.01 13.83
CA GLY A 11 12.86 -2.75 14.29
C GLY A 11 13.23 -2.73 15.76
N ALA A 12 13.81 -3.84 16.26
CA ALA A 12 14.18 -3.95 17.67
C ALA A 12 15.23 -2.88 18.04
N PRO A 13 15.24 -2.36 19.28
CA PRO A 13 16.33 -1.52 19.77
C PRO A 13 17.68 -2.23 19.56
N ASP A 14 18.65 -1.52 18.98
CA ASP A 14 19.97 -2.05 18.57
C ASP A 14 19.96 -3.16 17.50
N GLY A 15 18.79 -3.47 16.96
CA GLY A 15 18.56 -4.48 15.93
C GLY A 15 18.09 -5.84 16.47
N PRO A 16 17.61 -6.72 15.57
CA PRO A 16 17.58 -6.52 14.13
C PRO A 16 16.44 -5.59 13.66
N CYS A 17 16.64 -4.90 12.53
CA CYS A 17 15.59 -4.15 11.83
C CYS A 17 14.58 -5.11 11.20
N VAL A 18 15.10 -6.19 10.60
CA VAL A 18 14.31 -7.25 9.95
C VAL A 18 14.72 -8.58 10.53
N ALA A 19 13.75 -9.42 10.88
CA ALA A 19 14.00 -10.78 11.33
C ALA A 19 13.19 -11.77 10.51
N ALA A 20 13.76 -12.96 10.30
CA ALA A 20 13.05 -14.10 9.77
C ALA A 20 12.97 -15.20 10.81
N PHE A 21 11.77 -15.75 10.95
CA PHE A 21 11.47 -16.83 11.87
C PHE A 21 11.05 -18.07 11.08
N ASP A 22 11.47 -19.24 11.55
CA ASP A 22 10.90 -20.49 11.07
C ASP A 22 9.38 -20.50 11.34
N LYS A 23 8.56 -20.65 10.30
CA LYS A 23 7.10 -20.46 10.41
C LYS A 23 6.40 -21.46 11.33
N ILE A 24 7.05 -22.58 11.64
CA ILE A 24 6.48 -23.67 12.45
C ILE A 24 6.95 -23.54 13.90
N THR A 25 8.24 -23.35 14.11
CA THR A 25 8.86 -23.35 15.44
C THR A 25 8.96 -21.96 16.06
N GLY A 26 8.81 -20.89 15.27
CA GLY A 26 9.00 -19.50 15.70
C GLY A 26 10.45 -19.15 16.03
N ARG A 27 11.42 -20.05 15.81
CA ARG A 27 12.84 -19.76 16.05
C ARG A 27 13.35 -18.79 15.01
N MET A 28 14.05 -17.75 15.46
CA MET A 28 14.73 -16.82 14.55
C MET A 28 15.82 -17.56 13.77
N ARG A 29 15.81 -17.39 12.46
CA ARG A 29 16.77 -18.00 11.53
C ARG A 29 17.86 -17.01 11.13
N TRP A 30 17.47 -15.76 10.92
CA TRP A 30 18.39 -14.65 10.70
C TRP A 30 17.74 -13.33 11.13
N GLY A 31 18.59 -12.33 11.39
CA GLY A 31 18.21 -10.97 11.68
C GLY A 31 19.22 -10.01 11.06
N VAL A 32 18.78 -8.86 10.57
CA VAL A 32 19.63 -7.93 9.82
C VAL A 32 19.22 -6.47 10.02
N GLY A 33 20.21 -5.58 9.94
CA GLY A 33 20.08 -4.14 10.10
C GLY A 33 19.89 -3.73 11.56
N ASN A 34 20.31 -2.51 11.89
CA ASN A 34 20.17 -1.93 13.22
C ASN A 34 19.82 -0.44 13.18
N GLU A 35 19.59 0.12 11.98
CA GLU A 35 19.44 1.57 11.79
C GLU A 35 17.99 2.05 11.90
N TRP A 36 17.03 1.23 11.47
CA TRP A 36 15.63 1.68 11.27
C TRP A 36 14.65 0.88 12.11
N GLY A 37 13.65 1.59 12.66
CA GLY A 37 12.56 1.00 13.44
C GLY A 37 11.49 0.29 12.59
N PRO A 38 10.50 -0.34 13.24
CA PRO A 38 9.43 -1.05 12.56
C PRO A 38 8.54 -0.06 11.79
N SER A 39 7.82 -0.55 10.80
CA SER A 39 6.85 0.25 10.04
C SER A 39 5.68 -0.62 9.56
N TYR A 40 4.76 -0.07 8.77
CA TYR A 40 3.51 -0.74 8.42
C TYR A 40 3.56 -1.49 7.09
N ALA A 41 4.53 -1.19 6.22
CA ALA A 41 4.67 -1.85 4.93
C ALA A 41 5.03 -3.34 5.08
N SER A 42 4.33 -4.20 4.34
CA SER A 42 4.59 -5.64 4.39
C SER A 42 5.89 -6.00 3.64
N PRO A 43 6.71 -6.93 4.15
CA PRO A 43 7.82 -7.49 3.38
C PRO A 43 7.34 -8.18 2.10
N VAL A 44 8.03 -7.92 0.98
CA VAL A 44 7.72 -8.51 -0.33
C VAL A 44 8.86 -9.41 -0.78
N ALA A 45 8.58 -10.68 -1.01
CA ALA A 45 9.56 -11.62 -1.54
C ALA A 45 9.40 -11.75 -3.07
N SER A 46 10.52 -11.64 -3.79
CA SER A 46 10.55 -11.73 -5.26
C SER A 46 11.86 -12.31 -5.76
N ASP A 47 11.84 -12.89 -6.96
CA ASP A 47 13.03 -13.38 -7.64
C ASP A 47 13.65 -12.27 -8.50
N VAL A 48 14.88 -11.90 -8.18
CA VAL A 48 15.62 -10.85 -8.88
C VAL A 48 16.93 -11.46 -9.36
N HIS A 49 17.18 -11.40 -10.67
CA HIS A 49 18.37 -12.00 -11.31
C HIS A 49 18.58 -13.47 -10.89
N GLY A 50 17.49 -14.24 -10.80
CA GLY A 50 17.51 -15.65 -10.43
C GLY A 50 17.77 -15.94 -8.94
N ARG A 51 17.67 -14.94 -8.06
CA ARG A 51 17.85 -15.08 -6.62
C ARG A 51 16.64 -14.58 -5.85
N ARG A 52 16.19 -15.36 -4.88
CA ARG A 52 15.09 -15.00 -3.99
C ARG A 52 15.52 -13.90 -3.02
N LYS A 53 14.90 -12.73 -3.13
CA LYS A 53 15.15 -11.55 -2.29
C LYS A 53 13.88 -11.18 -1.53
N VAL A 54 14.07 -10.47 -0.41
CA VAL A 54 12.98 -9.84 0.33
C VAL A 54 13.23 -8.34 0.40
N PHE A 55 12.22 -7.57 0.00
CA PHE A 55 12.17 -6.13 0.05
C PHE A 55 11.40 -5.71 1.30
N VAL A 56 12.03 -4.90 2.15
CA VAL A 56 11.44 -4.46 3.42
C VAL A 56 11.53 -2.96 3.52
N PHE A 57 10.37 -2.31 3.58
CA PHE A 57 10.28 -0.86 3.70
C PHE A 57 10.02 -0.49 5.16
N ALA A 58 11.07 0.00 5.82
CA ALA A 58 11.11 0.23 7.26
C ALA A 58 11.16 1.72 7.60
N GLY A 59 11.06 2.05 8.89
CA GLY A 59 11.02 3.42 9.41
C GLY A 59 9.61 3.89 9.76
N GLY A 60 9.19 3.65 11.00
CA GLY A 60 7.94 4.15 11.57
C GLY A 60 8.07 5.56 12.14
N GLU A 61 7.26 5.86 13.16
CA GLU A 61 7.39 7.08 13.95
C GLU A 61 8.69 7.02 14.74
N SER A 62 9.60 7.97 14.52
CA SER A 62 10.89 7.98 15.20
C SER A 62 11.52 9.38 15.25
N ARG A 63 12.43 9.58 16.22
CA ARG A 63 13.27 10.78 16.33
C ARG A 63 14.74 10.36 16.47
N PRO A 64 15.60 10.61 15.45
CA PRO A 64 15.30 11.22 14.15
C PRO A 64 14.37 10.34 13.28
N PRO A 65 13.62 10.93 12.33
CA PRO A 65 12.76 10.20 11.40
C PRO A 65 13.63 9.56 10.30
N THR A 66 14.00 8.29 10.51
CA THR A 66 14.84 7.51 9.61
C THR A 66 14.10 6.28 9.13
N GLY A 67 14.43 5.84 7.92
CA GLY A 67 13.71 4.77 7.26
C GLY A 67 14.09 4.67 5.80
N GLY A 68 13.63 3.60 5.17
CA GLY A 68 13.97 3.32 3.79
C GLY A 68 13.72 1.89 3.40
N LEU A 69 14.17 1.55 2.21
CA LEU A 69 14.06 0.22 1.65
C LEU A 69 15.32 -0.59 1.95
N LEU A 70 15.13 -1.81 2.43
CA LEU A 70 16.16 -2.84 2.53
C LEU A 70 15.86 -3.91 1.49
N MET A 71 16.90 -4.39 0.80
CA MET A 71 16.83 -5.64 0.04
C MET A 71 17.77 -6.66 0.69
N VAL A 72 17.20 -7.80 1.06
CA VAL A 72 17.91 -8.86 1.78
C VAL A 72 17.80 -10.18 1.03
N ASP A 73 18.83 -11.01 1.10
CA ASP A 73 18.78 -12.39 0.64
C ASP A 73 17.82 -13.20 1.52
N ALA A 74 16.81 -13.84 0.91
CA ALA A 74 15.72 -14.46 1.64
C ALA A 74 16.16 -15.63 2.54
N ALA A 75 17.17 -16.39 2.09
CA ALA A 75 17.65 -17.57 2.80
C ALA A 75 18.62 -17.21 3.93
N THR A 76 19.51 -16.25 3.69
CA THR A 76 20.64 -15.96 4.59
C THR A 76 20.44 -14.73 5.46
N GLY A 77 19.53 -13.83 5.08
CA GLY A 77 19.39 -12.53 5.73
C GLY A 77 20.51 -11.55 5.40
N LYS A 78 21.39 -11.87 4.45
CA LYS A 78 22.43 -10.94 4.00
C LYS A 78 21.78 -9.67 3.44
N LEU A 79 22.16 -8.51 3.97
CA LEU A 79 21.79 -7.22 3.40
C LEU A 79 22.57 -6.99 2.10
N ASP A 80 21.86 -6.84 0.97
CA ASP A 80 22.51 -6.50 -0.30
C ASP A 80 22.58 -4.98 -0.49
N PHE A 81 21.49 -4.25 -0.19
CA PHE A 81 21.52 -2.79 -0.11
C PHE A 81 20.49 -2.20 0.84
N SER A 82 20.73 -0.96 1.25
CA SER A 82 19.77 -0.07 1.90
C SER A 82 19.64 1.23 1.10
N PHE A 83 18.41 1.75 0.99
CA PHE A 83 18.12 3.03 0.34
C PHE A 83 17.26 3.89 1.28
N PRO A 84 17.83 4.92 1.92
CA PRO A 84 17.08 5.83 2.78
C PRO A 84 15.97 6.54 2.02
N TRP A 85 14.73 6.35 2.47
CA TRP A 85 13.54 6.95 1.86
C TRP A 85 12.44 7.07 2.91
N ARG A 86 12.30 8.28 3.46
CA ARG A 86 11.39 8.57 4.57
C ARG A 86 11.13 10.07 4.64
N SER A 87 9.92 10.46 5.03
CA SER A 87 9.65 11.87 5.32
C SER A 87 10.40 12.34 6.56
N ARG A 88 10.69 13.65 6.61
CA ARG A 88 11.34 14.31 7.74
C ARG A 88 10.39 14.62 8.90
N SER A 89 9.10 14.29 8.78
CA SER A 89 8.11 14.43 9.86
C SER A 89 8.25 13.34 10.90
N TYR A 90 8.23 13.70 12.18
CA TYR A 90 8.31 12.74 13.30
C TYR A 90 7.21 11.68 13.22
N GLU A 91 5.96 12.12 13.06
CA GLU A 91 4.72 11.33 13.08
C GLU A 91 4.47 10.53 11.80
N SER A 92 5.33 10.66 10.80
CA SER A 92 5.13 9.97 9.54
C SER A 92 5.57 8.51 9.65
N VAL A 93 5.21 7.68 8.67
CA VAL A 93 5.60 6.27 8.61
C VAL A 93 5.77 5.83 7.15
N ASN A 94 6.39 4.68 6.94
CA ASN A 94 6.46 3.98 5.66
C ASN A 94 5.43 2.84 5.65
N ALA A 95 4.26 3.09 5.06
CA ALA A 95 3.13 2.15 5.12
C ALA A 95 2.74 1.53 3.78
N ALA A 96 2.98 2.21 2.65
CA ALA A 96 2.77 1.63 1.33
C ALA A 96 3.74 0.47 1.10
N THR A 97 3.22 -0.72 0.77
CA THR A 97 4.04 -1.90 0.51
C THR A 97 4.82 -1.71 -0.80
N PRO A 98 6.12 -2.08 -0.87
CA PRO A 98 6.88 -1.98 -2.12
C PRO A 98 6.23 -2.75 -3.27
N VAL A 99 6.25 -2.20 -4.47
CA VAL A 99 5.78 -2.90 -5.68
C VAL A 99 6.99 -3.36 -6.47
N VAL A 100 7.19 -4.67 -6.56
CA VAL A 100 8.35 -5.27 -7.24
C VAL A 100 7.91 -5.84 -8.58
N VAL A 101 8.53 -5.37 -9.66
CA VAL A 101 8.24 -5.79 -11.05
C VAL A 101 9.55 -6.16 -11.74
N GLY A 102 9.79 -7.46 -11.92
CA GLY A 102 11.08 -7.95 -12.40
C GLY A 102 12.21 -7.55 -11.44
N ASN A 103 13.16 -6.75 -11.94
CA ASN A 103 14.28 -6.21 -11.15
C ASN A 103 14.08 -4.75 -10.72
N GLU A 104 12.88 -4.20 -10.86
CA GLU A 104 12.55 -2.84 -10.41
C GLU A 104 11.66 -2.88 -9.16
N VAL A 105 11.86 -1.92 -8.26
CA VAL A 105 11.08 -1.78 -7.02
C VAL A 105 10.63 -0.33 -6.84
N LEU A 106 9.32 -0.14 -6.79
CA LEU A 106 8.69 1.13 -6.45
C LEU A 106 8.50 1.19 -4.94
N ILE A 107 8.93 2.31 -4.35
CA ILE A 107 8.57 2.69 -2.99
C ILE A 107 7.95 4.08 -3.01
N SER A 108 7.04 4.32 -2.08
CA SER A 108 6.35 5.61 -1.97
C SER A 108 6.00 5.92 -0.53
N ALA A 109 6.04 7.21 -0.21
CA ALA A 109 5.56 7.75 1.06
C ALA A 109 4.95 9.14 0.84
N THR A 110 3.94 9.49 1.63
CA THR A 110 3.41 10.86 1.68
C THR A 110 4.29 11.79 2.50
N TYR A 111 3.70 12.83 3.10
CA TYR A 111 4.40 13.86 3.84
C TYR A 111 5.49 14.53 2.99
N ARG A 112 5.13 14.83 1.73
CA ARG A 112 5.98 15.46 0.71
C ARG A 112 7.23 14.64 0.33
N THR A 113 7.19 13.32 0.48
CA THR A 113 8.29 12.44 0.05
C THR A 113 8.14 12.02 -1.41
N GLY A 114 6.94 11.56 -1.81
CA GLY A 114 6.70 11.05 -3.15
C GLY A 114 7.17 9.60 -3.32
N ALA A 115 7.53 9.25 -4.55
CA ALA A 115 7.96 7.91 -4.94
C ALA A 115 9.36 7.89 -5.55
N ALA A 116 10.01 6.74 -5.42
CA ALA A 116 11.23 6.40 -6.14
C ALA A 116 11.08 5.01 -6.75
N LEU A 117 11.61 4.85 -7.96
CA LEU A 117 11.81 3.54 -8.57
C LEU A 117 13.29 3.21 -8.56
N LEU A 118 13.65 2.11 -7.93
CA LEU A 118 15.00 1.59 -7.96
C LEU A 118 15.07 0.42 -8.95
N ARG A 119 16.17 0.32 -9.69
CA ARG A 119 16.50 -0.83 -10.51
C ARG A 119 17.66 -1.58 -9.88
N VAL A 120 17.48 -2.87 -9.68
CA VAL A 120 18.51 -3.77 -9.13
C VAL A 120 19.36 -4.30 -10.27
N ALA A 121 20.67 -4.18 -10.15
CA ALA A 121 21.66 -4.70 -11.09
C ALA A 121 21.97 -6.19 -10.80
N PRO A 122 22.59 -6.92 -11.75
CA PRO A 122 22.92 -8.35 -11.56
C PRO A 122 23.85 -8.65 -10.37
N ASP A 123 24.65 -7.68 -9.94
CA ASP A 123 25.51 -7.78 -8.75
C ASP A 123 24.78 -7.42 -7.44
N PHE A 124 23.47 -7.18 -7.52
CA PHE A 124 22.59 -6.72 -6.43
C PHE A 124 22.88 -5.31 -5.90
N SER A 125 23.69 -4.51 -6.60
CA SER A 125 23.67 -3.06 -6.42
C SER A 125 22.37 -2.47 -6.98
N PHE A 126 22.13 -1.18 -6.73
CA PHE A 126 20.93 -0.49 -7.22
C PHE A 126 21.29 0.82 -7.90
N GLU A 127 20.46 1.22 -8.86
CA GLU A 127 20.38 2.58 -9.39
C GLU A 127 18.99 3.15 -9.10
N LYS A 128 18.92 4.46 -8.82
CA LYS A 128 17.63 5.16 -8.77
C LYS A 128 17.23 5.53 -10.19
N ALA A 129 16.31 4.76 -10.77
CA ALA A 129 15.84 4.97 -12.14
C ALA A 129 15.12 6.32 -12.28
N TRP A 130 14.27 6.65 -11.30
CA TRP A 130 13.67 7.98 -11.18
C TRP A 130 13.17 8.24 -9.75
N GLU A 131 12.87 9.51 -9.51
CA GLU A 131 12.20 10.04 -8.32
C GLU A 131 11.12 11.01 -8.77
N SER A 132 9.95 10.97 -8.11
CA SER A 132 8.79 11.76 -8.52
C SER A 132 7.90 12.10 -7.32
N SER A 133 7.40 13.34 -7.28
CA SER A 133 6.37 13.76 -6.32
C SER A 133 4.96 13.35 -6.72
N GLU A 134 4.79 12.77 -7.91
CA GLU A 134 3.49 12.49 -8.54
C GLU A 134 2.77 11.28 -7.95
N LEU A 135 3.42 10.44 -7.14
CA LEU A 135 2.80 9.23 -6.60
C LEU A 135 3.12 9.11 -5.11
N ASP A 136 2.49 9.94 -4.29
CA ASP A 136 2.66 9.97 -2.84
C ASP A 136 1.60 9.10 -2.16
N LEU A 137 1.97 7.85 -1.86
CA LEU A 137 1.08 6.85 -1.29
C LEU A 137 1.19 6.88 0.22
N HIS A 138 0.04 7.00 0.89
CA HIS A 138 0.04 7.14 2.34
C HIS A 138 0.15 5.75 3.01
N TRP A 139 -0.84 4.88 2.84
CA TRP A 139 -0.86 3.50 3.36
C TRP A 139 -1.38 2.48 2.34
N THR A 140 -1.86 2.96 1.20
CA THR A 140 -2.31 2.16 0.06
C THR A 140 -1.12 1.75 -0.79
N THR A 141 -1.25 0.61 -1.48
CA THR A 141 -0.20 0.08 -2.36
C THR A 141 -0.66 0.21 -3.81
N ALA A 142 0.22 0.70 -4.68
CA ALA A 142 -0.07 0.77 -6.12
C ALA A 142 -0.19 -0.63 -6.72
N ILE A 143 -1.01 -0.75 -7.76
CA ILE A 143 -1.01 -1.93 -8.63
C ILE A 143 -0.26 -1.55 -9.90
N GLU A 144 0.71 -2.37 -10.30
CA GLU A 144 1.34 -2.25 -11.61
C GLU A 144 0.59 -3.12 -12.62
N GLU A 145 0.29 -2.52 -13.77
CA GLU A 145 -0.30 -3.22 -14.91
C GLU A 145 0.25 -2.62 -16.20
N ASP A 146 0.77 -3.49 -17.08
CA ASP A 146 1.22 -3.13 -18.44
C ASP A 146 2.17 -1.92 -18.51
N GLY A 147 3.04 -1.74 -17.51
CA GLY A 147 4.00 -0.64 -17.46
C GLY A 147 3.47 0.65 -16.80
N TYR A 148 2.35 0.59 -16.11
CA TYR A 148 1.74 1.73 -15.42
C TYR A 148 1.36 1.39 -13.98
N PHE A 149 1.56 2.34 -13.08
CA PHE A 149 1.11 2.25 -11.69
C PHE A 149 -0.22 2.95 -11.52
N TYR A 150 -1.18 2.26 -10.89
CA TYR A 150 -2.49 2.78 -10.53
C TYR A 150 -2.63 2.83 -9.02
N ALA A 151 -2.99 3.99 -8.46
CA ALA A 151 -3.17 4.14 -7.02
C ALA A 151 -3.94 5.41 -6.65
N PHE A 152 -4.50 5.43 -5.44
CA PHE A 152 -4.90 6.67 -4.78
C PHE A 152 -3.67 7.31 -4.14
N ALA A 153 -3.27 8.48 -4.63
CA ALA A 153 -2.18 9.30 -4.12
C ALA A 153 -2.75 10.44 -3.27
N GLY A 154 -2.09 10.80 -2.17
CA GLY A 154 -2.52 11.84 -1.24
C GLY A 154 -2.44 11.41 0.22
N ARG A 155 -2.43 12.40 1.12
CA ARG A 155 -2.20 12.24 2.57
C ARG A 155 -3.49 12.25 3.37
N ASN A 156 -4.42 13.16 3.12
CA ASN A 156 -5.63 13.36 3.92
C ASN A 156 -6.86 13.61 3.04
N GLU A 157 -8.06 13.55 3.59
CA GLU A 157 -9.18 14.19 2.89
C GLU A 157 -9.00 15.72 2.91
N PRO A 158 -9.22 16.45 1.80
CA PRO A 158 -9.71 15.99 0.50
C PRO A 158 -8.61 15.83 -0.58
N ASP A 159 -7.32 15.74 -0.20
CA ASP A 159 -6.18 15.83 -1.13
C ASP A 159 -5.89 14.55 -1.94
N ALA A 160 -6.71 13.51 -1.75
CA ALA A 160 -6.53 12.22 -2.36
C ALA A 160 -7.12 12.12 -3.77
N VAL A 161 -6.31 11.63 -4.71
CA VAL A 161 -6.64 11.55 -6.14
C VAL A 161 -6.26 10.19 -6.70
N LEU A 162 -7.08 9.65 -7.60
CA LEU A 162 -6.73 8.44 -8.34
C LEU A 162 -5.76 8.81 -9.46
N ARG A 163 -4.62 8.14 -9.56
CA ARG A 163 -3.59 8.43 -10.56
C ARG A 163 -3.21 7.19 -11.36
N CYS A 164 -2.87 7.42 -12.62
CA CYS A 164 -2.06 6.53 -13.45
C CYS A 164 -0.70 7.19 -13.71
N VAL A 165 0.37 6.46 -13.42
CA VAL A 165 1.76 6.94 -13.57
C VAL A 165 2.53 5.94 -14.41
N GLU A 166 3.23 6.42 -15.44
CA GLU A 166 4.07 5.57 -16.30
C GLU A 166 5.27 5.03 -15.49
N ARG A 167 5.41 3.71 -15.39
CA ARG A 167 6.50 3.07 -14.63
C ARG A 167 7.87 3.46 -15.15
N LYS A 168 8.02 3.64 -16.46
CA LYS A 168 9.32 3.94 -17.07
C LYS A 168 9.87 5.31 -16.67
N THR A 169 9.00 6.31 -16.49
CA THR A 169 9.42 7.71 -16.32
C THR A 169 8.99 8.33 -14.99
N GLY A 170 8.04 7.72 -14.27
CA GLY A 170 7.46 8.29 -13.06
C GLY A 170 6.55 9.49 -13.31
N ARG A 171 6.14 9.72 -14.57
CA ARG A 171 5.25 10.83 -14.96
C ARG A 171 3.79 10.41 -14.90
N THR A 172 2.96 11.29 -14.37
CA THR A 172 1.50 11.17 -14.41
C THR A 172 1.01 11.13 -15.86
N VAL A 173 0.24 10.09 -16.18
CA VAL A 173 -0.52 9.97 -17.44
C VAL A 173 -1.84 10.71 -17.28
N TRP A 174 -2.56 10.44 -16.19
CA TRP A 174 -3.77 11.15 -15.80
C TRP A 174 -3.94 11.15 -14.28
N SER A 175 -4.75 12.09 -13.80
CA SER A 175 -5.19 12.21 -12.40
C SER A 175 -6.69 12.51 -12.40
N GLU A 176 -7.45 11.78 -11.58
CA GLU A 176 -8.90 11.95 -11.48
C GLU A 176 -9.34 12.07 -10.02
N VAL A 177 -10.24 13.02 -9.76
CA VAL A 177 -10.97 13.14 -8.49
C VAL A 177 -12.35 12.52 -8.71
N LEU A 178 -12.60 11.36 -8.11
CA LEU A 178 -13.91 10.73 -8.17
C LEU A 178 -14.84 11.36 -7.14
N GLU A 179 -15.91 12.01 -7.61
CA GLU A 179 -16.90 12.68 -6.77
C GLU A 179 -18.34 12.38 -7.23
N TRP A 180 -19.27 12.31 -6.28
CA TRP A 180 -20.71 12.22 -6.53
C TRP A 180 -21.53 12.80 -5.39
N ASP A 181 -22.77 13.19 -5.68
CA ASP A 181 -23.74 13.53 -4.65
C ASP A 181 -24.28 12.27 -3.97
N GLU A 182 -24.26 12.25 -2.64
CA GLU A 182 -24.81 11.18 -1.82
C GLU A 182 -25.64 11.73 -0.67
N THR A 183 -26.76 11.08 -0.35
CA THR A 183 -27.50 11.36 0.88
C THR A 183 -27.11 10.36 1.95
N VAL A 184 -26.43 10.84 2.99
CA VAL A 184 -26.07 10.04 4.16
C VAL A 184 -26.96 10.40 5.34
N GLU A 185 -27.24 9.41 6.20
CA GLU A 185 -27.83 9.66 7.51
C GLU A 185 -26.70 9.83 8.52
N MET A 186 -26.68 10.93 9.27
CA MET A 186 -25.71 11.14 10.34
C MET A 186 -26.44 11.67 11.56
N ASN A 187 -26.32 10.97 12.70
CA ASN A 187 -27.01 11.31 13.94
C ASN A 187 -28.53 11.50 13.75
N GLY A 188 -29.17 10.58 13.00
CA GLY A 188 -30.61 10.59 12.74
C GLY A 188 -31.09 11.71 11.79
N ARG A 189 -30.18 12.38 11.08
CA ARG A 189 -30.51 13.42 10.09
C ARG A 189 -29.93 13.07 8.73
N LYS A 190 -30.77 13.11 7.70
CA LYS A 190 -30.34 12.99 6.31
C LYS A 190 -29.64 14.28 5.87
N ARG A 191 -28.49 14.15 5.21
CA ARG A 191 -27.72 15.24 4.64
C ARG A 191 -27.20 14.84 3.27
N ALA A 192 -27.30 15.75 2.30
CA ALA A 192 -26.57 15.63 1.06
C ALA A 192 -25.10 15.99 1.31
N ILE A 193 -24.19 15.18 0.80
CA ILE A 193 -22.74 15.38 0.83
C ILE A 193 -22.18 15.19 -0.59
N SER A 194 -21.09 15.88 -0.90
CA SER A 194 -20.20 15.44 -1.98
C SER A 194 -19.31 14.33 -1.40
N ALA A 195 -19.47 13.13 -1.94
CA ALA A 195 -18.74 11.94 -1.52
C ALA A 195 -17.63 11.62 -2.52
N SER A 196 -16.53 11.09 -1.99
CA SER A 196 -15.36 10.63 -2.73
C SER A 196 -14.81 9.39 -2.03
N PRO A 197 -14.15 8.45 -2.74
CA PRO A 197 -13.39 7.40 -2.07
C PRO A 197 -12.24 7.98 -1.24
N PHE A 198 -11.86 9.24 -1.49
CA PHE A 198 -10.65 9.88 -0.99
C PHE A 198 -9.47 8.95 -1.17
N ARG A 199 -8.81 8.58 -0.08
CA ARG A 199 -7.73 7.63 -0.14
C ARG A 199 -8.33 6.21 -0.11
N GLY A 200 -7.89 5.31 -0.98
CA GLY A 200 -8.52 3.99 -1.12
C GLY A 200 -7.59 2.87 -1.58
N SER A 201 -7.97 1.63 -1.29
CA SER A 201 -7.26 0.44 -1.76
C SER A 201 -7.83 -0.03 -3.08
N LEU A 202 -6.97 -0.32 -4.06
CA LEU A 202 -7.34 -0.98 -5.30
C LEU A 202 -7.16 -2.50 -5.17
N LEU A 203 -8.00 -3.24 -5.88
CA LEU A 203 -7.89 -4.68 -6.07
C LEU A 203 -8.27 -5.01 -7.51
N LYS A 204 -7.35 -5.64 -8.25
CA LYS A 204 -7.64 -6.17 -9.58
C LYS A 204 -8.13 -7.61 -9.47
N ILE A 205 -9.26 -7.92 -10.09
CA ILE A 205 -9.87 -9.25 -10.12
C ILE A 205 -10.55 -9.48 -11.48
N ASP A 206 -10.29 -10.63 -12.11
CA ASP A 206 -10.91 -11.05 -13.37
C ASP A 206 -10.91 -9.95 -14.46
N GLY A 207 -9.74 -9.31 -14.64
CA GLY A 207 -9.53 -8.27 -15.66
C GLY A 207 -10.17 -6.92 -15.33
N ARG A 208 -10.64 -6.73 -14.10
CA ARG A 208 -11.45 -5.60 -13.71
C ARG A 208 -11.03 -5.04 -12.34
N TRP A 209 -11.44 -3.81 -11.99
CA TRP A 209 -10.93 -3.10 -10.83
C TRP A 209 -11.99 -2.85 -9.77
N LEU A 210 -11.69 -3.24 -8.54
CA LEU A 210 -12.43 -2.84 -7.35
C LEU A 210 -11.63 -1.76 -6.61
N ALA A 211 -12.32 -0.73 -6.12
CA ALA A 211 -11.75 0.25 -5.19
C ALA A 211 -12.56 0.28 -3.90
N LEU A 212 -11.89 0.25 -2.76
CA LEU A 212 -12.48 0.48 -1.46
C LEU A 212 -11.94 1.80 -0.91
N GLY A 213 -12.80 2.82 -0.90
CA GLY A 213 -12.49 4.13 -0.31
C GLY A 213 -12.48 4.07 1.21
N GLU A 214 -11.75 4.99 1.85
CA GLU A 214 -11.54 4.98 3.29
C GLU A 214 -12.83 5.14 4.12
N PHE A 215 -13.89 5.68 3.53
CA PHE A 215 -15.19 5.83 4.20
C PHE A 215 -16.15 4.66 4.03
N GLY A 216 -15.75 3.58 3.34
CA GLY A 216 -16.57 2.38 3.16
C GLY A 216 -17.34 2.33 1.84
N HIS A 217 -17.00 3.19 0.90
CA HIS A 217 -17.50 3.14 -0.48
C HIS A 217 -16.78 2.07 -1.27
N LEU A 218 -17.54 1.18 -1.90
CA LEU A 218 -17.03 0.18 -2.83
C LEU A 218 -17.37 0.62 -4.25
N LEU A 219 -16.33 0.75 -5.08
CA LEU A 219 -16.45 1.17 -6.47
C LEU A 219 -16.00 0.04 -7.38
N TRP A 220 -16.69 -0.02 -8.51
CA TRP A 220 -16.42 -0.90 -9.63
C TRP A 220 -15.90 -0.02 -10.76
N LEU A 221 -14.61 -0.18 -11.08
CA LEU A 221 -13.88 0.70 -11.98
C LEU A 221 -13.34 -0.09 -13.18
N ASP A 222 -13.21 0.62 -14.29
CA ASP A 222 -12.37 0.25 -15.43
C ASP A 222 -11.24 1.28 -15.52
N LEU A 223 -10.01 0.83 -15.30
CA LEU A 223 -8.81 1.66 -15.29
C LEU A 223 -7.91 1.26 -16.45
N SER A 224 -7.50 2.26 -17.23
CA SER A 224 -6.52 2.12 -18.30
C SER A 224 -5.68 3.38 -18.42
N THR A 225 -4.78 3.43 -19.40
CA THR A 225 -4.02 4.66 -19.71
C THR A 225 -4.89 5.79 -20.27
N ASP A 226 -6.11 5.49 -20.73
CA ASP A 226 -7.02 6.51 -21.27
C ASP A 226 -7.82 7.22 -20.18
N GLY A 227 -7.89 6.65 -18.98
CA GLY A 227 -8.55 7.26 -17.83
C GLY A 227 -9.20 6.23 -16.90
N VAL A 228 -10.21 6.71 -16.18
CA VAL A 228 -11.06 5.91 -15.30
C VAL A 228 -12.51 6.00 -15.75
N LYS A 229 -13.19 4.86 -15.76
CA LYS A 229 -14.65 4.78 -15.86
C LYS A 229 -15.20 4.08 -14.64
N MET A 230 -16.14 4.72 -13.95
CA MET A 230 -16.87 4.12 -12.83
C MET A 230 -18.12 3.41 -13.35
N ASP A 231 -18.10 2.09 -13.37
CA ASP A 231 -19.24 1.27 -13.83
C ASP A 231 -20.35 1.22 -12.79
N SER A 232 -20.00 1.07 -11.51
CA SER A 232 -20.97 1.12 -10.41
C SER A 232 -20.31 1.52 -9.09
N LYS A 233 -21.15 1.90 -8.13
CA LYS A 233 -20.75 2.26 -6.78
C LYS A 233 -21.81 1.87 -5.76
N THR A 234 -21.38 1.54 -4.55
CA THR A 234 -22.26 1.34 -3.40
C THR A 234 -21.57 1.75 -2.11
N SER A 235 -22.36 2.14 -1.11
CA SER A 235 -21.88 2.48 0.23
C SER A 235 -22.15 1.29 1.15
N LEU A 236 -21.09 0.58 1.54
CA LEU A 236 -21.21 -0.61 2.40
C LEU A 236 -21.55 -0.23 3.85
N PHE A 237 -21.01 0.90 4.27
CA PHE A 237 -21.19 1.58 5.54
C PHE A 237 -20.58 2.98 5.39
N PHE A 238 -20.75 3.82 6.41
CA PHE A 238 -20.13 5.14 6.44
C PHE A 238 -19.32 5.27 7.72
N ALA A 239 -18.02 4.97 7.66
CA ALA A 239 -17.11 5.02 8.79
C ALA A 239 -15.93 5.95 8.48
N ARG A 240 -15.12 6.28 9.49
CA ARG A 240 -14.00 7.21 9.30
C ARG A 240 -12.74 6.53 8.76
N GLU A 241 -12.63 5.22 8.97
CA GLU A 241 -11.43 4.44 8.65
C GLU A 241 -11.83 3.06 8.13
N THR A 242 -11.44 2.81 6.88
CA THR A 242 -11.53 1.54 6.14
C THR A 242 -10.19 1.28 5.48
N TRP A 243 -9.18 1.05 6.30
CA TRP A 243 -7.78 1.07 5.89
C TRP A 243 -7.23 -0.30 5.54
N SER A 244 -7.95 -1.37 5.87
CA SER A 244 -7.61 -2.71 5.41
C SER A 244 -8.04 -2.89 3.94
N PRO A 245 -7.15 -3.38 3.05
CA PRO A 245 -7.53 -3.64 1.67
C PRO A 245 -8.62 -4.72 1.59
N PRO A 246 -9.53 -4.65 0.60
CA PRO A 246 -10.52 -5.70 0.39
C PRO A 246 -9.85 -6.99 -0.07
N VAL A 247 -10.43 -8.13 0.29
CA VAL A 247 -9.97 -9.45 -0.16
C VAL A 247 -11.11 -10.19 -0.82
N VAL A 248 -10.87 -10.79 -1.98
CA VAL A 248 -11.83 -11.70 -2.61
C VAL A 248 -11.31 -13.13 -2.54
N SER A 249 -12.16 -14.04 -2.10
CA SER A 249 -11.86 -15.48 -2.10
C SER A 249 -13.10 -16.26 -2.50
N ARG A 250 -12.98 -17.08 -3.56
CA ARG A 250 -14.08 -17.92 -4.09
C ARG A 250 -15.37 -17.12 -4.41
N GLY A 251 -15.20 -15.89 -4.90
CA GLY A 251 -16.31 -14.97 -5.20
C GLY A 251 -16.92 -14.28 -3.98
N LEU A 252 -16.35 -14.44 -2.78
CA LEU A 252 -16.77 -13.70 -1.59
C LEU A 252 -15.82 -12.53 -1.34
N LEU A 253 -16.38 -11.33 -1.20
CA LEU A 253 -15.67 -10.11 -0.86
C LEU A 253 -15.68 -9.89 0.66
N TYR A 254 -14.50 -9.79 1.25
CA TYR A 254 -14.29 -9.49 2.66
C TYR A 254 -13.81 -8.04 2.82
N VAL A 255 -14.49 -7.28 3.67
CA VAL A 255 -14.19 -5.87 3.95
C VAL A 255 -14.19 -5.62 5.45
N SER A 256 -13.13 -4.99 5.96
CA SER A 256 -13.03 -4.61 7.37
C SER A 256 -13.43 -3.16 7.57
N GLN A 257 -14.50 -2.92 8.32
CA GLN A 257 -14.83 -1.62 8.87
C GLN A 257 -13.99 -1.43 10.15
N ASN A 258 -12.98 -0.55 10.12
CA ASN A 258 -12.04 -0.41 11.25
C ASN A 258 -12.58 0.49 12.38
N THR A 259 -13.44 1.46 12.06
CA THR A 259 -14.05 2.38 13.05
C THR A 259 -15.58 2.30 13.08
N LYS A 260 -16.20 2.90 14.10
CA LYS A 260 -17.65 2.96 14.25
C LYS A 260 -18.31 3.71 13.08
N SER A 261 -19.46 3.23 12.61
CA SER A 261 -20.24 3.87 11.55
C SER A 261 -20.92 5.15 12.05
N PHE A 262 -20.98 6.19 11.22
CA PHE A 262 -21.59 7.49 11.53
C PHE A 262 -23.12 7.46 11.54
N ASP A 263 -23.72 6.63 10.68
CA ASP A 263 -25.16 6.58 10.42
C ASP A 263 -25.92 5.72 11.43
N ALA A 264 -25.37 4.53 11.72
CA ALA A 264 -26.05 3.50 12.50
C ALA A 264 -25.35 3.18 13.83
N GLY A 265 -24.25 3.88 14.14
CA GLY A 265 -23.44 3.62 15.33
C GLY A 265 -22.92 2.18 15.43
N LYS A 266 -22.90 1.43 14.32
CA LYS A 266 -22.47 0.03 14.28
C LYS A 266 -20.98 -0.06 14.65
N PRO A 267 -20.57 -1.02 15.50
CA PRO A 267 -19.18 -1.17 15.90
C PRO A 267 -18.31 -1.62 14.70
N PRO A 268 -16.97 -1.55 14.83
CA PRO A 268 -16.04 -2.17 13.89
C PRO A 268 -16.39 -3.64 13.63
N ARG A 269 -16.26 -4.09 12.37
CA ARG A 269 -16.71 -5.42 11.95
C ARG A 269 -16.06 -5.85 10.64
N LEU A 270 -15.93 -7.17 10.49
CA LEU A 270 -15.63 -7.82 9.21
C LEU A 270 -16.94 -8.14 8.49
N LEU A 271 -17.08 -7.67 7.27
CA LEU A 271 -18.23 -7.89 6.41
C LEU A 271 -17.85 -8.86 5.29
N CYS A 272 -18.81 -9.68 4.89
CA CYS A 272 -18.68 -10.62 3.78
C CYS A 272 -19.85 -10.40 2.82
N TYR A 273 -19.54 -10.18 1.55
CA TYR A 273 -20.49 -10.00 0.46
C TYR A 273 -20.29 -11.08 -0.59
N ASP A 274 -21.37 -11.54 -1.19
CA ASP A 274 -21.32 -12.53 -2.27
C ASP A 274 -21.31 -11.80 -3.63
N LEU A 275 -20.20 -11.90 -4.37
CA LEU A 275 -20.06 -11.30 -5.71
C LEU A 275 -20.53 -12.23 -6.83
N ARG A 276 -21.03 -13.43 -6.52
CA ARG A 276 -21.48 -14.42 -7.51
C ARG A 276 -22.96 -14.26 -7.88
N ALA A 277 -23.68 -13.44 -7.11
CA ALA A 277 -25.12 -13.22 -7.23
C ALA A 277 -25.48 -12.17 -8.27
#